data_AF-A0A2U3QVF7-F1
#
_entry.id   AF-A0A2U3QVF7-F1
#
_cell.length_a   1.000
_cell.length_b   1.000
_cell.length_c   1.000
_cell.angle_alpha   90.00
_cell.angle_beta   90.00
_cell.angle_gamma   90.00
#
_symmetry.space_group_name_H-M   'P 1'
#
loop_
_entity.id
_entity.type
_entity.pdbx_description
1 polymer ?
#
loop_
_entity_poly.entity_id
_entity_poly.type
_entity_poly.pdbx_seq_one_letter_code
_entity_poly.pdbx_strand_id
1 'polypeptide(L)' 'MKFDHIKELKDEKFCRLTGVRKGTFSKMADILRKALMVLRNQKAGVQISSIWRNSC' A
#
# COMPACT_ATOMS: atom_id res chain seq x y z
N MET A 1 -7.03 -17.90 2.73
CA MET A 1 -8.24 -17.24 3.24
C MET A 1 -8.72 -16.23 2.19
N LYS A 2 -10.03 -16.18 1.89
CA LYS A 2 -10.59 -15.11 1.05
C LYS A 2 -10.71 -13.83 1.88
N PHE A 3 -10.25 -12.70 1.33
CA PHE A 3 -10.32 -11.38 1.98
C PHE A 3 -11.77 -10.97 2.33
N ASP A 4 -12.73 -11.44 1.53
CA ASP A 4 -14.16 -11.18 1.72
C ASP A 4 -14.66 -11.69 3.09
N HIS A 5 -14.18 -12.86 3.53
CA HIS A 5 -14.50 -13.40 4.86
C HIS A 5 -13.94 -12.54 6.00
N ILE A 6 -12.80 -11.87 5.78
CA ILE A 6 -12.14 -11.03 6.80
C ILE A 6 -12.87 -9.67 6.92
N LYS A 7 -13.46 -9.17 5.83
CA LYS A 7 -14.28 -7.95 5.84
C LYS A 7 -15.54 -8.12 6.71
N GLU A 8 -16.20 -9.28 6.64
CA GLU A 8 -17.41 -9.60 7.41
C GLU A 8 -17.15 -9.96 8.88
N LEU A 9 -15.90 -10.15 9.29
CA LEU A 9 -15.59 -10.44 10.70
C LEU A 9 -15.94 -9.25 11.59
N LYS A 10 -16.66 -9.47 12.70
CA LYS A 10 -16.78 -8.45 13.76
C LYS A 10 -15.40 -8.04 14.29
N ASP A 11 -15.25 -6.79 14.75
CA ASP A 11 -13.98 -6.20 15.23
C ASP A 11 -13.29 -7.10 16.26
N GLU A 12 -14.07 -7.75 17.13
CA GLU A 12 -13.57 -8.64 18.17
C GLU A 12 -12.87 -9.89 17.60
N LYS A 13 -13.49 -10.58 16.63
CA LYS A 13 -12.85 -11.73 15.95
C LYS A 13 -11.65 -11.26 15.12
N PHE A 14 -11.76 -10.09 14.50
CA PHE A 14 -10.68 -9.52 13.69
C PHE A 14 -9.44 -9.23 14.55
N CYS A 15 -9.64 -8.59 15.71
CA CYS A 15 -8.59 -8.30 16.68
C CYS A 15 -7.98 -9.59 17.24
N ARG A 16 -8.79 -10.63 17.48
CA ARG A 16 -8.30 -11.93 17.97
C ARG A 16 -7.42 -12.65 16.95
N LEU A 17 -7.71 -12.50 15.65
CA LEU A 17 -6.94 -13.11 14.57
C LEU A 17 -5.67 -12.32 14.20
N THR A 18 -5.75 -10.99 14.23
CA THR A 18 -4.69 -10.11 13.70
C THR A 18 -3.87 -9.42 14.79
N GLY A 19 -4.34 -9.43 16.04
CA GLY A 19 -3.74 -8.71 17.15
C GLY A 19 -3.96 -7.19 17.10
N VAL A 20 -4.68 -6.68 16.09
CA VAL A 20 -4.88 -5.23 15.88
C VAL A 20 -6.36 -4.89 15.68
N ARG A 21 -6.76 -3.71 16.16
CA ARG A 21 -8.11 -3.16 15.90
C ARG A 21 -8.28 -2.83 14.41
N LYS A 22 -9.50 -2.97 13.88
CA LYS A 22 -9.77 -2.66 12.46
C LYS A 22 -9.37 -1.23 12.06
N GLY A 23 -9.56 -0.26 12.95
CA GLY A 23 -9.17 1.13 12.70
C GLY A 23 -7.66 1.30 12.49
N THR A 24 -6.84 0.61 13.28
CA THR A 24 -5.38 0.61 13.12
C THR A 24 -4.97 -0.09 11.84
N PHE A 25 -5.56 -1.25 11.55
CA PHE A 25 -5.32 -1.99 10.32
C PHE A 25 -5.64 -1.16 9.07
N SER A 26 -6.74 -0.41 9.09
CA SER A 26 -7.12 0.49 7.99
C SER A 26 -6.05 1.57 7.72
N LYS A 27 -5.50 2.18 8.78
CA LYS A 27 -4.41 3.16 8.65
C LYS A 27 -3.13 2.52 8.09
N MET A 28 -2.78 1.32 8.55
CA MET A 28 -1.64 0.57 8.00
C MET A 28 -1.82 0.27 6.52
N ALA A 29 -3.01 -0.17 6.11
CA ALA A 29 -3.34 -0.44 4.72
C ALA A 29 -3.28 0.82 3.85
N ASP A 30 -3.72 1.98 4.36
CA ASP A 30 -3.62 3.26 3.65
C ASP A 30 -2.17 3.70 3.42
N ILE A 31 -1.31 3.54 4.43
CA ILE A 31 0.14 3.80 4.31
C ILE A 31 0.76 2.89 3.25
N LEU A 32 0.47 1.59 3.31
CA LEU A 32 0.97 0.61 2.33
C LEU A 32 0.50 0.95 0.90
N ARG A 33 -0.77 1.34 0.75
CA ARG A 33 -1.32 1.76 -0.54
C ARG A 33 -0.61 3.00 -1.09
N LYS A 34 -0.39 4.02 -0.26
CA LYS A 34 0.36 5.23 -0.65
C LYS A 34 1.80 4.90 -1.04
N ALA A 35 2.48 4.05 -0.28
CA ALA A 35 3.83 3.61 -0.59
C ALA A 35 3.89 2.86 -1.95
N LEU A 36 2.96 1.95 -2.18
CA LEU A 36 2.85 1.22 -3.46
C LEU A 36 2.55 2.15 -4.64
N MET A 37 1.71 3.17 -4.46
CA MET A 37 1.44 4.17 -5.50
C MET A 37 2.69 4.96 -5.87
N VAL A 38 3.48 5.39 -4.87
CA VAL A 38 4.76 6.07 -5.09
C VAL A 38 5.75 5.16 -5.83
N LEU A 39 5.88 3.90 -5.42
CA LEU A 39 6.75 2.93 -6.09
C LEU A 39 6.31 2.67 -7.55
N ARG A 40 5.00 2.65 -7.82
CA ARG A 40 4.48 2.52 -9.19
C ARG A 40 4.82 3.73 -10.05
N ASN A 41 4.77 4.93 -9.48
CA ASN A 41 5.14 6.16 -10.19
C ASN A 41 6.67 6.28 -10.40
N GLN A 42 7.49 5.69 -9.52
CA GLN A 42 8.93 5.55 -9.75
C GLN A 42 9.26 4.55 -10.86
N LYS A 43 8.53 3.44 -10.97
CA LYS A 43 8.70 2.46 -12.06
C LYS A 43 8.12 2.93 -13.41
N ALA A 44 7.09 3.78 -13.39
CA ALA A 44 6.54 4.42 -14.59
C ALA A 44 7.35 5.65 -15.04
N GLY A 45 8.36 6.05 -14.27
CA GLY A 45 9.23 7.20 -14.52
C GLY A 45 10.59 6.83 -15.10
N VAL A 46 10.70 5.91 -16.06
CA VAL A 46 11.90 5.82 -16.90
C VAL A 46 11.75 6.79 -18.07
N GLN A 47 11.88 8.07 -17.78
CA GLN A 47 12.35 9.12 -18.71
C GLN A 47 13.08 10.19 -17.89
N ILE A 48 14.11 9.79 -17.15
CA ILE A 48 15.09 10.72 -16.59
C ILE A 48 16.45 10.38 -17.20
N SER A 49 16.70 10.72 -18.48
CA SER A 49 18.08 10.93 -19.00
C SER A 49 18.19 11.44 -20.45
N SER A 50 17.24 12.22 -20.97
CA SER A 50 17.50 13.02 -22.19
C SER A 50 17.93 14.46 -21.89
N ILE A 51 17.68 14.97 -20.67
CA ILE A 51 18.01 16.38 -20.34
C ILE A 51 19.51 16.59 -20.05
N TRP A 52 20.26 15.55 -19.67
CA TRP A 52 21.69 15.65 -19.35
C TRP A 52 22.63 15.15 -20.45
N ARG A 53 22.14 14.83 -21.65
CA ARG A 53 22.96 14.16 -22.68
C ARG A 53 23.51 15.05 -23.80
N ASN A 54 23.29 16.37 -23.78
CA ASN A 54 23.79 17.26 -24.84
C ASN A 54 24.42 18.56 -24.31
N SER A 55 25.36 18.43 -23.38
CA SER A 55 26.36 19.46 -23.10
C SER A 55 27.74 18.82 -23.01
N CYS A 56 28.19 18.27 -24.15
CA CYS A 56 29.57 18.08 -24.58
C CYS A 56 29.58 17.45 -25.97
#